data_AF-A0A1C3EAG1-F1
#
_entry.id   AF-A0A1C3EAG1-F1
#
_cell.length_a   1.000
_cell.length_b   1.000
_cell.length_c   1.000
_cell.angle_alpha   90.00
_cell.angle_beta   90.00
_cell.angle_gamma   90.00
#
_symmetry.space_group_name_H-M   'P 1'
#
loop_
_entity.id
_entity.type
_entity.pdbx_description
1 polymer ?
#
loop_
_entity_poly.entity_id
_entity_poly.type
_entity_poly.pdbx_seq_one_letter_code
_entity_poly.pdbx_strand_id
1 'polypeptide(L)'
;MILLAISGDEAFGRACCAQLSAELGSARLRRLYLGHLPELAERVRRIRLSLPRLSDHYVTVATGVNSEEEAAEYRRLGGMVCHPYGSVSLEKNALRIRHGDVLISPSPDTPSHVLEPLDVWSEHLIQRRVQRQEARV
;
A
#
# COMPACT_ATOMS: atom_id res chain seq x y z
N MET A 1 -2.67 -4.90 11.84
CA MET A 1 -3.20 -4.53 10.51
C MET A 1 -2.05 -4.48 9.53
N ILE A 2 -2.26 -4.97 8.32
CA ILE A 2 -1.36 -4.77 7.19
C ILE A 2 -1.86 -3.56 6.39
N LEU A 3 -0.96 -2.64 6.04
CA LEU A 3 -1.29 -1.41 5.34
C LEU A 3 -0.43 -1.32 4.08
N LEU A 4 -1.07 -1.37 2.93
CA LEU A 4 -0.44 -1.23 1.62
C LEU A 4 -0.86 0.11 1.03
N ALA A 5 0.10 0.94 0.66
CA ALA A 5 -0.13 2.25 0.07
C ALA A 5 0.33 2.23 -1.39
N ILE A 6 -0.61 2.07 -2.31
CA ILE A 6 -0.36 1.95 -3.74
C ILE A 6 -0.33 3.35 -4.36
N SER A 7 0.82 3.70 -4.93
CA SER A 7 0.99 4.94 -5.67
C SER A 7 0.40 4.88 -7.08
N GLY A 8 0.22 6.04 -7.69
CA GLY A 8 -0.21 6.16 -9.08
C GLY A 8 -1.73 6.21 -9.24
N ASP A 9 -2.21 5.65 -10.35
CA ASP A 9 -3.61 5.80 -10.74
C ASP A 9 -4.56 4.89 -9.94
N GLU A 10 -5.83 5.28 -9.89
CA GLU A 10 -6.86 4.52 -9.19
C GLU A 10 -7.16 3.18 -9.87
N ALA A 11 -7.01 3.07 -11.19
CA ALA A 11 -7.33 1.87 -11.95
C ALA A 11 -6.37 0.71 -11.60
N PHE A 12 -5.08 1.01 -11.51
CA PHE A 12 -4.04 0.11 -11.04
C PHE A 12 -4.31 -0.32 -9.60
N GLY A 13 -4.60 0.65 -8.72
CA GLY A 13 -4.99 0.34 -7.33
C GLY A 13 -6.22 -0.57 -7.24
N ARG A 14 -7.22 -0.38 -8.10
CA ARG A 14 -8.40 -1.26 -8.20
C ARG A 14 -8.04 -2.66 -8.67
N ALA A 15 -7.14 -2.81 -9.65
CA ALA A 15 -6.68 -4.11 -10.12
C ALA A 15 -5.96 -4.88 -9.00
N CYS A 16 -5.05 -4.24 -8.26
CA CYS A 16 -4.40 -4.86 -7.10
C CYS A 16 -5.40 -5.24 -6.00
N CYS A 17 -6.40 -4.38 -5.73
CA CYS A 17 -7.47 -4.71 -4.78
C CYS A 17 -8.31 -5.92 -5.23
N ALA A 18 -8.57 -6.06 -6.53
CA ALA A 18 -9.35 -7.18 -7.06
C ALA A 18 -8.62 -8.50 -6.85
N GLN A 19 -7.32 -8.55 -7.15
CA GLN A 19 -6.47 -9.73 -6.92
C GLN A 19 -6.43 -10.10 -5.43
N LEU A 20 -6.17 -9.12 -4.55
CA LEU A 20 -6.18 -9.35 -3.10
C LEU A 20 -7.55 -9.82 -2.59
N SER A 21 -8.65 -9.28 -3.15
CA SER A 21 -10.00 -9.69 -2.75
C SER A 21 -10.34 -11.11 -3.19
N ALA A 22 -9.82 -11.57 -4.32
CA ALA A 22 -10.02 -12.94 -4.81
C ALA A 22 -9.36 -13.95 -3.87
N GLU A 23 -8.15 -13.64 -3.40
CA GLU A 23 -7.35 -14.55 -2.57
C GLU A 23 -7.69 -14.47 -1.07
N LEU A 24 -7.88 -13.27 -0.53
CA LEU A 24 -8.09 -13.06 0.91
C LEU A 24 -9.57 -13.05 1.30
N GLY A 25 -10.46 -12.88 0.32
CA GLY A 25 -11.88 -12.60 0.53
C GLY A 25 -12.16 -11.14 0.89
N SER A 26 -13.30 -10.63 0.39
CA SER A 26 -13.71 -9.23 0.55
C SER A 26 -13.86 -8.78 2.01
N ALA A 27 -14.20 -9.69 2.92
CA ALA A 27 -14.36 -9.40 4.34
C ALA A 27 -13.04 -9.01 5.04
N ARG A 28 -11.89 -9.38 4.49
CA ARG A 28 -10.55 -9.09 5.06
C ARG A 28 -9.88 -7.88 4.41
N LEU A 29 -10.44 -7.38 3.31
CA LEU A 29 -9.89 -6.27 2.54
C LEU A 29 -10.67 -4.98 2.79
N ARG A 30 -9.96 -3.96 3.27
CA ARG A 30 -10.47 -2.59 3.34
C ARG A 30 -9.79 -1.73 2.29
N ARG A 31 -10.59 -1.01 1.51
CA ARG A 31 -10.09 -0.04 0.53
C ARG A 31 -10.15 1.37 1.11
N LEU A 32 -9.10 2.16 0.88
CA LEU A 32 -9.03 3.56 1.27
C LEU A 32 -8.62 4.37 0.04
N TYR A 33 -9.51 5.22 -0.46
CA TYR A 33 -9.21 6.13 -1.56
C TYR A 33 -9.48 7.56 -1.11
N LEU A 34 -8.44 8.40 -1.15
CA LEU A 34 -8.50 9.79 -0.69
C LEU A 34 -8.34 10.80 -1.83
N GLY A 35 -8.28 10.36 -3.09
CA GLY A 35 -8.12 11.25 -4.25
C GLY A 35 -9.29 12.22 -4.47
N HIS A 36 -10.45 11.97 -3.84
CA HIS A 36 -11.58 12.89 -3.84
C HIS A 36 -11.39 14.12 -2.93
N LEU A 37 -10.39 14.12 -2.05
CA LEU A 37 -10.07 15.24 -1.17
C LEU A 37 -8.99 16.10 -1.84
N PRO A 38 -9.30 17.36 -2.24
CA PRO A 38 -8.36 18.18 -3.01
C PRO A 38 -7.17 18.65 -2.18
N GLU A 39 -7.40 18.92 -0.89
CA GLU A 39 -6.38 19.45 0.01
C GLU A 39 -5.49 18.36 0.60
N LEU A 40 -4.18 18.50 0.41
CA LEU A 40 -3.19 17.56 0.94
C LEU A 40 -3.25 17.43 2.47
N ALA A 41 -3.40 18.56 3.17
CA ALA A 41 -3.50 18.56 4.63
C ALA A 41 -4.70 17.73 5.12
N GLU A 42 -5.83 17.83 4.43
CA GLU A 42 -7.03 17.06 4.74
C GLU A 42 -6.86 15.57 4.41
N ARG A 43 -6.19 15.23 3.29
CA ARG A 43 -5.81 13.84 2.99
C ARG A 43 -4.96 13.24 4.10
N VAL A 44 -3.88 13.91 4.50
CA VAL A 44 -2.99 13.46 5.57
C VAL A 44 -3.73 13.33 6.92
N ARG A 45 -4.61 14.30 7.25
CA ARG A 45 -5.46 14.22 8.44
C ARG A 45 -6.37 12.99 8.37
N ARG A 46 -6.96 12.72 7.22
CA ARG A 46 -7.85 11.57 7.01
C ARG A 46 -7.09 10.25 7.08
N ILE A 47 -5.85 10.16 6.59
CA ILE A 47 -4.98 8.98 6.76
C ILE A 47 -4.84 8.65 8.24
N ARG A 48 -4.50 9.65 9.07
CA ARG A 48 -4.32 9.48 10.52
C ARG A 48 -5.58 9.00 11.23
N LEU A 49 -6.75 9.50 10.84
CA LEU A 49 -8.03 9.13 11.45
C LEU A 49 -8.59 7.80 10.94
N SER A 50 -8.31 7.44 9.68
CA SER A 50 -8.97 6.32 9.01
C SER A 50 -8.39 4.96 9.36
N LEU A 51 -7.24 4.93 10.05
CA LEU A 51 -6.47 3.70 10.28
C LEU A 51 -6.51 3.29 11.76
N PRO A 52 -7.62 2.70 12.25
CA PRO A 52 -7.64 2.10 13.58
C PRO A 52 -6.61 0.96 13.66
N ARG A 53 -6.09 0.70 14.87
CA ARG A 53 -5.18 -0.42 15.16
C ARG A 53 -5.91 -1.77 15.07
N LEU A 54 -6.32 -2.17 13.86
CA LEU A 54 -6.96 -3.45 13.62
C LEU A 54 -5.94 -4.60 13.74
N SER A 55 -6.43 -5.83 13.93
CA SER A 55 -5.57 -7.02 13.91
C SER A 55 -4.89 -7.18 12.55
N ASP A 56 -3.82 -7.97 12.48
CA ASP A 56 -3.12 -8.25 11.21
C ASP A 56 -3.92 -9.12 10.23
N HIS A 57 -5.08 -9.61 10.64
CA HIS A 57 -5.94 -10.41 9.77
C HIS A 57 -6.64 -9.56 8.71
N TYR A 58 -6.62 -8.23 8.89
CA TYR A 58 -7.17 -7.27 7.94
C TYR A 58 -6.04 -6.57 7.18
N VAL A 59 -6.24 -6.44 5.87
CA VAL A 59 -5.41 -5.63 5.00
C VAL A 59 -6.18 -4.36 4.63
N THR A 60 -5.53 -3.21 4.84
CA THR A 60 -6.01 -1.93 4.31
C THR A 60 -5.15 -1.58 3.11
N VAL A 61 -5.79 -1.42 1.95
CA VAL A 61 -5.15 -0.96 0.72
C VAL A 61 -5.57 0.47 0.48
N ALA A 62 -4.61 1.39 0.60
CA ALA A 62 -4.76 2.75 0.17
C ALA A 62 -4.37 2.88 -1.31
N THR A 63 -5.22 3.48 -2.13
CA THR A 63 -4.97 3.68 -3.56
C THR A 63 -4.91 5.17 -3.90
N GLY A 64 -4.21 5.49 -4.98
CA GLY A 64 -4.08 6.88 -5.44
C GLY A 64 -3.16 7.73 -4.57
N VAL A 65 -2.16 7.12 -3.93
CA VAL A 65 -1.19 7.83 -3.09
C VAL A 65 -0.21 8.56 -4.00
N ASN A 66 -0.31 9.88 -4.10
CA ASN A 66 0.39 10.65 -5.15
C ASN A 66 1.22 11.83 -4.61
N SER A 67 1.44 11.90 -3.31
CA SER A 67 2.29 12.92 -2.67
C SER A 67 3.26 12.30 -1.68
N GLU A 68 4.45 12.89 -1.57
CA GLU A 68 5.49 12.44 -0.62
C GLU A 68 5.02 12.52 0.83
N GLU A 69 4.18 13.50 1.17
CA GLU A 69 3.61 13.67 2.49
C GLU A 69 2.61 12.57 2.84
N GLU A 70 1.77 12.15 1.89
CA GLU A 70 0.89 11.00 2.06
C GLU A 70 1.70 9.71 2.23
N ALA A 71 2.65 9.47 1.32
CA ALA A 71 3.53 8.30 1.39
C ALA A 71 4.34 8.26 2.70
N ALA A 72 4.87 9.39 3.15
CA ALA A 72 5.57 9.51 4.42
C ALA A 72 4.66 9.18 5.62
N GLU A 73 3.40 9.63 5.59
CA GLU A 73 2.43 9.31 6.63
C GLU A 73 2.11 7.80 6.67
N TYR A 74 1.94 7.17 5.50
CA TYR A 74 1.77 5.72 5.42
C TYR A 74 2.97 4.95 5.98
N ARG A 75 4.20 5.33 5.60
CA ARG A 75 5.44 4.74 6.15
C ARG A 75 5.53 4.93 7.66
N ARG A 76 5.18 6.11 8.18
CA ARG A 76 5.17 6.43 9.62
C ARG A 76 4.19 5.53 10.39
N LEU A 77 3.09 5.13 9.78
CA LEU A 77 2.11 4.19 10.33
C LEU A 77 2.52 2.70 10.14
N GLY A 78 3.74 2.48 9.64
CA GLY A 78 4.30 1.16 9.35
C GLY A 78 3.71 0.51 8.10
N GLY A 79 3.05 1.28 7.24
CA GLY A 79 2.57 0.79 5.95
C GLY A 79 3.71 0.65 4.95
N MET A 80 3.51 -0.25 3.98
CA MET A 80 4.42 -0.46 2.87
C MET A 80 3.95 0.35 1.67
N VAL A 81 4.82 1.20 1.11
CA VAL A 81 4.52 1.96 -0.11
C VAL A 81 4.86 1.09 -1.31
N CYS A 82 3.88 0.93 -2.19
CA CYS A 82 3.92 0.05 -3.34
C CYS A 82 3.85 0.89 -4.60
N HIS A 83 4.83 0.72 -5.48
CA HIS A 83 4.96 1.50 -6.71
C HIS A 83 4.61 0.66 -7.92
N PRO A 84 3.69 1.12 -8.79
CA PRO A 84 3.38 0.42 -10.04
C PRO A 84 4.63 0.18 -10.90
N TYR A 85 4.85 -1.06 -11.30
CA TYR A 85 5.87 -1.39 -12.30
C TYR A 85 5.37 -1.07 -13.71
N GLY A 86 6.25 -0.55 -14.57
CA GLY A 86 5.95 -0.24 -15.97
C GLY A 86 5.11 1.04 -16.19
N SER A 87 4.28 1.42 -15.23
CA SER A 87 3.61 2.73 -15.22
C SER A 87 4.57 3.80 -14.69
N VAL A 88 5.50 4.23 -15.54
CA VAL A 88 6.21 5.49 -15.30
C VAL A 88 5.18 6.59 -15.57
N SER A 89 4.48 7.05 -14.53
CA SER A 89 3.85 8.36 -14.60
C SER A 89 4.98 9.35 -14.82
N LEU A 90 5.20 9.76 -16.08
CA LEU A 90 6.07 10.86 -16.50
C LEU A 90 5.62 12.22 -15.92
N GLU A 91 4.68 12.20 -14.99
CA GLU A 91 4.19 13.38 -14.30
C GLU A 91 5.27 13.87 -13.34
N LYS A 92 5.40 15.20 -13.26
CA LYS A 92 6.37 15.93 -12.42
C LYS A 92 6.33 15.61 -10.92
N ASN A 93 5.44 14.73 -10.48
CA ASN A 93 5.18 14.35 -9.09
C ASN A 93 5.32 12.83 -8.86
N ALA A 94 6.13 12.13 -9.65
CA ALA A 94 6.44 10.72 -9.38
C ALA A 94 7.02 10.56 -7.97
N LEU A 95 6.35 9.74 -7.15
CA LEU A 95 6.78 9.43 -5.80
C LEU A 95 8.16 8.79 -5.81
N ARG A 96 9.05 9.27 -4.94
CA ARG A 96 10.38 8.72 -4.78
C ARG A 96 10.28 7.36 -4.08
N ILE A 97 10.82 6.35 -4.74
CA ILE A 97 11.05 5.03 -4.14
C ILE A 97 12.08 5.19 -3.01
N ARG A 98 11.72 4.76 -1.80
CA ARG A 98 12.58 4.74 -0.62
C ARG A 98 12.88 3.31 -0.19
N HIS A 99 13.88 3.17 0.69
CA HIS A 99 14.17 1.87 1.29
C HIS A 99 12.94 1.32 2.02
N GLY A 100 12.60 0.05 1.73
CA GLY A 100 11.41 -0.62 2.26
C GLY A 100 10.14 -0.42 1.42
N ASP A 101 10.20 0.39 0.37
CA ASP A 101 9.17 0.40 -0.66
C ASP A 101 9.39 -0.77 -1.64
N VAL A 102 8.33 -1.16 -2.34
CA VAL A 102 8.35 -2.28 -3.30
C VAL A 102 7.79 -1.89 -4.65
N LEU A 103 8.31 -2.51 -5.72
CA LEU A 103 7.71 -2.45 -7.05
C LEU A 103 6.66 -3.54 -7.15
N ILE A 104 5.47 -3.18 -7.63
CA ILE A 104 4.33 -4.10 -7.69
C ILE A 104 3.68 -4.12 -9.06
N SER A 105 3.12 -5.26 -9.42
CA SER A 105 2.30 -5.41 -10.63
C SER A 105 1.25 -6.49 -10.43
N PRO A 106 -0.01 -6.26 -10.80
CA PRO A 106 -1.02 -7.33 -10.87
C PRO A 106 -0.87 -8.21 -12.13
N SER A 107 0.08 -7.89 -13.02
CA SER A 107 0.34 -8.66 -14.24
C SER A 107 1.31 -9.82 -13.97
N PRO A 108 1.01 -11.04 -14.44
CA PRO A 108 1.93 -12.19 -14.29
C PRO A 108 3.20 -12.04 -15.14
N ASP A 109 3.15 -11.24 -16.21
CA ASP A 109 4.27 -11.04 -17.13
C ASP A 109 5.20 -9.91 -16.65
N THR A 110 5.81 -10.08 -15.47
CA THR A 110 6.77 -9.10 -14.93
C THR A 110 8.10 -9.73 -14.52
N PRO A 111 9.19 -8.94 -14.46
CA PRO A 111 10.47 -9.45 -13.98
C PRO A 111 10.40 -9.94 -12.54
N SER A 112 11.28 -10.87 -12.17
CA SER A 112 11.31 -11.53 -10.85
C SER A 112 11.53 -10.61 -9.65
N HIS A 113 11.86 -9.34 -9.85
CA HIS A 113 12.03 -8.34 -8.77
C HIS A 113 10.78 -7.49 -8.54
N VAL A 114 9.74 -7.70 -9.35
CA VAL A 114 8.43 -7.05 -9.22
C VAL A 114 7.52 -8.04 -8.52
N LEU A 115 6.87 -7.59 -7.45
CA LEU A 115 6.03 -8.45 -6.65
C LEU A 115 4.58 -8.36 -7.09
N GLU A 116 3.86 -9.48 -6.96
CA GLU A 116 2.41 -9.43 -7.04
C GLU A 116 1.83 -8.83 -5.74
N PRO A 117 0.65 -8.19 -5.78
CA PRO A 117 -0.02 -7.67 -4.59
C PRO A 117 -0.12 -8.68 -3.43
N LEU A 118 -0.32 -9.97 -3.73
CA LEU A 118 -0.40 -11.03 -2.73
C LEU A 118 0.96 -11.30 -2.07
N ASP A 119 2.04 -11.29 -2.83
CA ASP A 119 3.40 -11.46 -2.32
C ASP A 119 3.76 -10.33 -1.37
N VAL A 120 3.45 -9.10 -1.76
CA VAL A 120 3.66 -7.90 -0.92
C VAL A 120 2.94 -8.01 0.41
N TRP A 121 1.68 -8.45 0.40
CA TRP A 121 0.91 -8.68 1.63
C TRP A 121 1.57 -9.76 2.50
N SER A 122 1.98 -10.87 1.88
CA SER A 122 2.59 -12.02 2.55
C SER A 122 3.93 -11.65 3.20
N GLU A 123 4.81 -10.97 2.45
CA GLU A 123 6.08 -10.46 2.95
C GLU A 123 5.88 -9.49 4.10
N HIS A 124 4.99 -8.51 3.95
CA HIS A 124 4.74 -7.54 5.02
C HIS A 124 4.17 -8.20 6.28
N LEU A 125 3.32 -9.23 6.13
CA LEU A 125 2.81 -10.01 7.25
C LEU A 125 3.93 -10.76 7.98
N ILE A 126 4.86 -11.37 7.26
CA ILE A 126 6.03 -12.06 7.82
C ILE A 126 6.94 -11.06 8.54
N GLN A 127 7.30 -9.95 7.90
CA GLN A 127 8.13 -8.89 8.47
C GLN A 127 7.54 -8.38 9.80
N ARG A 128 6.22 -8.12 9.85
CA ARG A 128 5.55 -7.67 11.07
C ARG A 128 5.55 -8.73 12.18
N ARG A 129 5.51 -10.02 11.84
CA ARG A 129 5.61 -11.10 12.84
C ARG A 129 7.01 -11.17 13.44
N VAL A 130 8.06 -11.10 12.60
CA VAL A 130 9.46 -11.10 13.03
C VAL A 130 9.75 -9.93 13.96
N GLN A 131 9.40 -8.70 13.54
CA GLN A 131 9.61 -7.49 14.36
C GLN A 131 8.96 -7.58 15.75
N ARG A 132 7.81 -8.24 15.88
CA ARG A 132 7.14 -8.43 17.17
C ARG A 132 7.77 -9.50 18.03
N GLN A 133 8.32 -10.54 17.42
CA GLN A 133 9.06 -11.56 18.16
C GLN A 133 10.33 -10.94 18.74
N GLU A 134 11.05 -10.15 17.94
CA GLU A 134 12.24 -9.41 18.38
C GLU A 134 11.93 -8.40 19.48
N ALA A 135 10.82 -7.65 19.38
CA ALA A 135 10.44 -6.67 20.41
C ALA A 135 9.95 -7.27 21.74
N ARG A 136 9.79 -8.60 21.82
CA ARG A 136 9.40 -9.31 23.05
C ARG A 136 10.58 -9.92 23.79
N VAL A 137 11.75 -9.94 23.16
CA VAL A 137 13.03 -10.37 23.75
C VAL A 137 13.71 -9.16 24.34
#